data_AF-A0A2V9W789-F1
#
_entry.id   AF-A0A2V9W789-F1
#
_cell.length_a   1.000
_cell.length_b   1.000
_cell.length_c   1.000
_cell.angle_alpha   90.00
_cell.angle_beta   90.00
_cell.angle_gamma   90.00
#
_symmetry.space_group_name_H-M   'P 1'
#
loop_
_entity.id
_entity.type
_entity.pdbx_description
1 polymer ?
#
loop_
_entity_poly.entity_id
_entity_poly.type
_entity_poly.pdbx_seq_one_letter_code
_entity_poly.pdbx_strand_id
1 'polypeptide(L)'
;MQVKPTRVLIIGGGFGGVYTAITLEKHLKANDNVEVGLISKENYLVFQPMLPEVISGSIGILDTIAPIRRLCPKTNLYTREVESIDLKNKRVMTSAGFRPQTSQLEYDHLVIAVGNITSFSAQRGLAEHALPFKYLGDGLVLRNHVIRALEEADIESDSEFRRALLTFVVAGGGFSGVEAVAELNDFVRHAARSFRRINRAEIRVILLHAGPLILPELSENLGQFAQKLLQRRGVEIRLNTRLAGATGESALLDNGERVLTKTLVSTVPSAPNPLVASLPCKKEKGRIVVNKHLEVVDYPGVWAVGDCAWVVDHKTWQPCPPTAQHATRQAACLAKNLIASLRQEPKQAFSFEALGKLAALGHRSAVAEVFGVKLSGFVAWLLWRTIYLMKLPGLDRKLRVSTDWFLDLLLPPDIVQLKLDKTTSVIREHFEPHEIIFRQGDRGDRLYVIVEGEVELFQEGPDQVPHLLGRLGPGECFGEMALVNDKPRMATARSITRTNLLSVDQHAFGALFAYHPPLRRMFEALIDERRRSTAPPEPEGQPDLTIVTRQQAR
;
A
#
# COMPACT_ATOMS: atom_id res chain seq x y z
N MET A 1 11.30 31.59 28.64
CA MET A 1 11.44 30.99 27.30
C MET A 1 10.72 29.64 27.32
N GLN A 2 9.69 29.44 26.49
CA GLN A 2 9.06 28.12 26.37
C GLN A 2 10.07 27.15 25.75
N VAL A 3 10.43 26.08 26.47
CA VAL A 3 11.31 25.04 25.95
C VAL A 3 10.58 24.33 24.81
N LYS A 4 11.11 24.44 23.58
CA LYS A 4 10.53 23.77 22.41
C LYS A 4 10.50 22.25 22.68
N PRO A 5 9.36 21.57 22.46
CA PRO A 5 9.27 20.14 22.72
C PRO A 5 10.14 19.36 21.74
N THR A 6 10.72 18.25 22.21
CA THR A 6 11.44 17.30 21.38
C THR A 6 10.46 16.58 20.46
N ARG A 7 10.71 16.59 19.16
CA ARG A 7 9.80 16.02 18.14
C ARG A 7 10.19 14.59 17.80
N VAL A 8 9.30 13.65 18.10
CA VAL A 8 9.39 12.25 17.68
C VAL A 8 8.42 12.03 16.53
N LEU A 9 8.94 11.79 15.33
CA LEU A 9 8.14 11.51 14.14
C LEU A 9 8.19 10.02 13.79
N ILE A 10 7.03 9.40 13.62
CA ILE A 10 6.87 8.00 13.25
C ILE A 10 6.31 7.94 11.84
N ILE A 11 6.90 7.15 10.96
CA ILE A 11 6.41 6.91 9.60
C ILE A 11 5.89 5.48 9.49
N GLY A 12 4.61 5.34 9.17
CA GLY A 12 3.92 4.07 8.89
C GLY A 12 2.86 3.72 9.93
N GLY A 13 1.59 3.64 9.52
CA GLY A 13 0.45 3.25 10.36
C GLY A 13 0.24 1.74 10.54
N GLY A 14 1.28 0.93 10.33
CA GLY A 14 1.23 -0.53 10.55
C GLY A 14 1.55 -0.94 11.99
N PHE A 15 1.74 -2.25 12.20
CA PHE A 15 2.08 -2.81 13.52
C PHE A 15 3.32 -2.15 14.15
N GLY A 16 4.38 -1.89 13.38
CA GLY A 16 5.58 -1.23 13.88
C GLY A 16 5.30 0.18 14.43
N GLY A 17 4.80 1.08 13.58
CA GLY A 17 4.62 2.48 13.96
C GLY A 17 3.51 2.71 15.00
N VAL A 18 2.36 2.03 14.85
CA VAL A 18 1.24 2.20 15.79
C VAL A 18 1.60 1.67 17.17
N TYR A 19 2.25 0.50 17.29
CA TYR A 19 2.65 -0.01 18.60
C TYR A 19 3.84 0.78 19.20
N THR A 20 4.67 1.44 18.37
CA THR A 20 5.66 2.40 18.87
C THR A 20 4.95 3.59 19.51
N ALA A 21 3.96 4.19 18.82
CA ALA A 21 3.17 5.29 19.36
C ALA A 21 2.43 4.90 20.66
N ILE A 22 1.73 3.76 20.69
CA ILE A 22 1.06 3.24 21.90
C ILE A 22 2.06 3.10 23.06
N THR A 23 3.25 2.57 22.79
CA THR A 23 4.26 2.36 23.83
C THR A 23 4.84 3.68 24.32
N LEU A 24 5.06 4.65 23.43
CA LEU A 24 5.50 6.01 23.79
C LEU A 24 4.45 6.70 24.67
N GLU A 25 3.17 6.71 24.28
CA GLU A 25 2.09 7.33 25.07
C GLU A 25 1.95 6.76 26.48
N LYS A 26 2.28 5.47 26.63
CA LYS A 26 2.24 4.78 27.92
C LYS A 26 3.41 5.14 28.86
N HIS A 27 4.58 5.45 28.32
CA HIS A 27 5.83 5.61 29.11
C HIS A 27 6.37 7.04 29.15
N LEU A 28 5.96 7.90 28.21
CA LEU A 28 6.25 9.33 28.24
C LEU A 28 5.47 9.99 29.38
N LYS A 29 6.18 10.78 30.18
CA LYS A 29 5.66 11.62 31.27
C LYS A 29 5.51 13.05 30.77
N ALA A 30 4.64 13.83 31.41
CA ALA A 30 4.44 15.24 31.05
C ALA A 30 5.74 16.06 31.06
N ASN A 31 6.66 15.75 31.98
CA ASN A 31 7.94 16.45 32.11
C ASN A 31 8.96 16.10 31.02
N ASP A 32 8.73 15.06 30.21
CA ASP A 32 9.66 14.72 29.12
C ASP A 32 9.61 15.77 27.98
N ASN A 33 8.59 16.64 27.93
CA ASN A 33 8.39 17.69 26.92
C ASN A 33 8.55 17.16 25.48
N VAL A 34 7.86 16.06 25.15
CA VAL A 34 7.93 15.38 23.85
C VAL A 34 6.62 15.55 23.09
N GLU A 35 6.74 15.89 21.81
CA GLU A 35 5.64 15.85 20.84
C GLU A 35 5.80 14.63 19.94
N VAL A 36 4.77 13.77 19.86
CA VAL A 36 4.78 12.57 19.01
C VAL A 36 3.88 12.80 17.80
N GLY A 37 4.44 12.65 16.61
CA GLY A 37 3.71 12.64 15.34
C GLY A 37 3.74 11.26 14.69
N LEU A 38 2.65 10.85 14.06
CA LEU A 38 2.58 9.64 13.24
C LEU A 38 2.06 9.99 11.85
N ILE A 39 2.85 9.71 10.81
CA ILE A 39 2.47 9.85 9.41
C ILE A 39 2.04 8.50 8.87
N SER A 40 0.85 8.43 8.28
CA SER A 40 0.34 7.21 7.65
C SER A 40 -0.56 7.57 6.48
N LYS A 41 -0.48 6.78 5.40
CA LYS A 41 -1.41 6.90 4.26
C LYS A 41 -2.85 6.68 4.70
N GLU A 42 -3.06 5.70 5.59
CA GLU A 42 -4.37 5.36 6.14
C GLU A 42 -4.53 5.89 7.56
N ASN A 43 -5.77 6.20 7.96
CA ASN A 43 -6.10 6.61 9.33
C ASN A 43 -6.41 5.43 10.28
N TYR A 44 -6.19 4.19 9.82
CA TYR A 44 -6.47 2.96 10.55
C TYR A 44 -5.28 1.98 10.50
N LEU A 45 -5.19 1.11 11.50
CA LEU A 45 -4.33 -0.06 11.54
C LEU A 45 -5.11 -1.26 11.00
N VAL A 46 -4.56 -1.97 10.00
CA VAL A 46 -5.12 -3.25 9.53
C VAL A 46 -4.57 -4.40 10.38
N PHE A 47 -5.46 -5.19 10.94
CA PHE A 47 -5.16 -6.42 11.64
C PHE A 47 -4.99 -7.57 10.63
N GLN A 48 -3.84 -7.57 9.95
CA GLN A 48 -3.50 -8.49 8.86
C GLN A 48 -3.84 -9.97 9.10
N PRO A 49 -3.67 -10.55 10.31
CA PRO A 49 -3.99 -11.96 10.53
C PRO A 49 -5.46 -12.34 10.33
N MET A 50 -6.38 -11.37 10.36
CA MET A 50 -7.81 -11.62 10.14
C MET A 50 -8.27 -11.21 8.73
N LEU A 51 -7.40 -10.61 7.91
CA LEU A 51 -7.76 -10.16 6.56
C LEU A 51 -8.29 -11.29 5.65
N PRO A 52 -7.76 -12.54 5.70
CA PRO A 52 -8.31 -13.65 4.92
C PRO A 52 -9.80 -13.93 5.16
N GLU A 53 -10.32 -13.75 6.38
CA GLU A 53 -11.74 -13.99 6.70
C GLU A 53 -12.70 -13.00 6.02
N VAL A 54 -12.18 -11.89 5.48
CA VAL A 54 -12.96 -10.95 4.65
C VAL A 54 -13.31 -11.56 3.28
N ILE A 55 -12.49 -12.51 2.77
CA ILE A 55 -12.76 -13.20 1.50
C ILE A 55 -14.08 -13.98 1.60
N SER A 56 -14.23 -14.75 2.68
CA SER A 56 -15.41 -15.59 2.90
C SER A 56 -16.62 -14.83 3.44
N GLY A 57 -16.40 -13.61 3.95
CA GLY A 57 -17.44 -12.83 4.62
C GLY A 57 -17.72 -13.30 6.05
N SER A 58 -16.85 -14.13 6.64
CA SER A 58 -16.97 -14.57 8.04
C SER A 58 -16.87 -13.40 9.03
N ILE A 59 -16.20 -12.32 8.62
CA ILE A 59 -16.18 -11.02 9.29
C ILE A 59 -16.31 -9.89 8.27
N GLY A 60 -16.83 -8.74 8.70
CA GLY A 60 -16.88 -7.56 7.86
C GLY A 60 -15.49 -6.96 7.61
N ILE A 61 -15.36 -6.22 6.50
CA ILE A 61 -14.12 -5.48 6.20
C ILE A 61 -13.76 -4.52 7.33
N LEU A 62 -14.78 -3.86 7.88
CA LEU A 62 -14.63 -2.92 8.96
C LEU A 62 -14.14 -3.61 10.22
N ASP A 63 -14.27 -4.93 10.37
CA ASP A 63 -13.89 -5.76 11.54
C ASP A 63 -12.40 -6.07 11.65
N THR A 64 -11.67 -5.82 10.57
CA THR A 64 -10.22 -6.02 10.53
C THR A 64 -9.41 -4.74 10.79
N ILE A 65 -10.04 -3.57 10.95
CA ILE A 65 -9.35 -2.26 11.08
C ILE A 65 -9.59 -1.45 12.36
N ALA A 66 -8.53 -0.95 13.01
CA ALA A 66 -8.67 -0.11 14.20
C ALA A 66 -8.27 1.35 13.92
N PRO A 67 -9.12 2.36 14.22
CA PRO A 67 -8.77 3.76 13.99
C PRO A 67 -7.54 4.18 14.79
N ILE A 68 -6.49 4.69 14.14
CA ILE A 68 -5.23 5.07 14.81
C ILE A 68 -5.48 6.15 15.87
N ARG A 69 -6.40 7.10 15.60
CA ARG A 69 -6.78 8.16 16.55
C ARG A 69 -7.33 7.63 17.87
N ARG A 70 -7.96 6.44 17.85
CA ARG A 70 -8.47 5.79 19.06
C ARG A 70 -7.37 5.03 19.80
N LEU A 71 -6.44 4.44 19.04
CA LEU A 71 -5.31 3.70 19.60
C LEU A 71 -4.26 4.60 20.24
N CYS A 72 -4.05 5.78 19.63
CA CYS A 72 -3.02 6.74 20.00
C CYS A 72 -3.65 8.15 20.18
N PRO A 73 -4.48 8.37 21.23
CA PRO A 73 -5.20 9.63 21.42
C PRO A 73 -4.31 10.84 21.73
N LYS A 74 -3.05 10.64 22.14
CA LYS A 74 -2.10 11.73 22.46
C LYS A 74 -1.12 12.00 21.32
N THR A 75 -1.15 11.19 20.25
CA THR A 75 -0.24 11.29 19.11
C THR A 75 -0.88 12.11 17.98
N ASN A 76 -0.13 13.06 17.43
CA ASN A 76 -0.55 13.86 16.28
C ASN A 76 -0.54 12.99 15.01
N LEU A 77 -1.73 12.60 14.53
CA LEU A 77 -1.88 11.79 13.31
C LEU A 77 -1.95 12.66 12.05
N TYR A 78 -0.97 12.47 11.17
CA TYR A 78 -0.88 13.06 9.84
C TYR A 78 -1.27 12.02 8.79
N THR A 79 -2.50 12.09 8.27
CA THR A 79 -2.98 11.18 7.22
C THR A 79 -2.49 11.64 5.85
N ARG A 80 -1.26 11.26 5.48
CA ARG A 80 -0.57 11.64 4.24
C ARG A 80 0.36 10.52 3.78
N GLU A 81 0.67 10.51 2.50
CA GLU A 81 1.74 9.66 1.97
C GLU A 81 3.09 10.37 2.20
N VAL A 82 4.14 9.60 2.53
CA VAL A 82 5.50 10.15 2.61
C VAL A 82 6.11 10.08 1.23
N GLU A 83 6.62 11.20 0.74
CA GLU A 83 7.22 11.30 -0.58
C GLU A 83 8.75 11.13 -0.51
N SER A 84 9.37 11.73 0.50
CA SER A 84 10.82 11.64 0.71
C SER A 84 11.20 11.85 2.17
N ILE A 85 12.37 11.34 2.54
CA ILE A 85 12.96 11.46 3.88
C ILE A 85 14.38 12.00 3.71
N ASP A 86 14.64 13.18 4.26
CA ASP A 86 15.96 13.79 4.31
C ASP A 86 16.58 13.53 5.68
N LEU A 87 17.43 12.49 5.75
CA LEU A 87 18.11 12.11 6.99
C LEU A 87 19.16 13.13 7.44
N LYS A 88 19.71 13.94 6.51
CA LYS A 88 20.76 14.91 6.80
C LYS A 88 20.18 16.17 7.43
N ASN A 89 19.11 16.70 6.83
CA ASN A 89 18.43 17.90 7.31
C ASN A 89 17.28 17.61 8.30
N LYS A 90 17.09 16.34 8.67
CA LYS A 90 16.07 15.86 9.62
C LYS A 90 14.64 16.29 9.27
N ARG A 91 14.26 16.04 8.03
CA ARG A 91 12.98 16.47 7.46
C ARG A 91 12.29 15.33 6.70
N VAL A 92 10.96 15.33 6.74
CA VAL A 92 10.11 14.39 6.00
C VAL A 92 9.13 15.19 5.17
N MET A 93 9.10 14.92 3.86
CA MET A 93 8.14 15.52 2.94
C MET A 93 6.93 14.61 2.79
N THR A 94 5.75 15.21 2.87
CA THR A 94 4.48 14.51 2.77
C THR A 94 3.63 15.05 1.63
N SER A 95 2.77 14.19 1.10
CA SER A 95 1.86 14.51 0.01
C SER A 95 0.96 15.70 0.34
N ALA A 96 0.52 16.38 -0.71
CA ALA A 96 -0.47 17.44 -0.57
C ALA A 96 -1.82 16.89 -0.03
N GLY A 97 -2.59 17.77 0.61
CA GLY A 97 -3.96 17.47 1.05
C GLY A 97 -4.99 17.99 0.03
N PHE A 98 -6.16 18.39 0.53
CA PHE A 98 -7.14 19.15 -0.29
C PHE A 98 -6.61 20.50 -0.78
N ARG A 99 -5.54 21.00 -0.18
CA ARG A 99 -4.74 22.08 -0.75
C ARG A 99 -3.49 21.48 -1.38
N PRO A 100 -3.09 21.92 -2.58
CA PRO A 100 -1.94 21.41 -3.32
C PRO A 100 -0.57 21.86 -2.74
N GLN A 101 -0.53 22.10 -1.42
CA GLN A 101 0.67 22.46 -0.67
C GLN A 101 1.28 21.19 -0.07
N THR A 102 2.55 20.94 -0.40
CA THR A 102 3.33 19.89 0.27
C THR A 102 3.60 20.31 1.71
N SER A 103 3.53 19.34 2.62
CA SER A 103 3.81 19.59 4.04
C SER A 103 5.14 18.97 4.41
N GLN A 104 6.01 19.77 5.02
CA GLN A 104 7.31 19.34 5.52
C GLN A 104 7.27 19.26 7.04
N LEU A 105 7.67 18.11 7.58
CA LEU A 105 7.71 17.86 9.01
C LEU A 105 9.16 17.66 9.46
N GLU A 106 9.59 18.46 10.44
CA GLU A 106 10.91 18.34 11.07
C GLU A 106 10.86 17.39 12.27
N TYR A 107 11.95 16.71 12.55
CA TYR A 107 12.05 15.77 13.68
C TYR A 107 13.38 15.89 14.42
N ASP A 108 13.36 15.54 15.71
CA ASP A 108 14.58 15.28 16.48
C ASP A 108 14.89 13.78 16.48
N HIS A 109 13.83 12.97 16.58
CA HIS A 109 13.87 11.52 16.44
C HIS A 109 12.93 11.05 15.34
N LEU A 110 13.38 10.13 14.49
CA LEU A 110 12.60 9.53 13.40
C LEU A 110 12.49 8.02 13.58
N VAL A 111 11.26 7.48 13.53
CA VAL A 111 10.98 6.03 13.52
C VAL A 111 10.45 5.64 12.14
N ILE A 112 11.18 4.78 11.43
CA ILE A 112 10.81 4.27 10.11
C ILE A 112 10.17 2.88 10.26
N ALA A 113 8.87 2.79 9.98
CA ALA A 113 8.05 1.58 10.12
C ALA A 113 7.13 1.37 8.90
N VAL A 114 7.63 1.66 7.70
CA VAL A 114 6.89 1.60 6.41
C VAL A 114 6.65 0.19 5.88
N GLY A 115 7.18 -0.84 6.56
CA GLY A 115 7.03 -2.24 6.17
C GLY A 115 7.62 -2.55 4.79
N ASN A 116 7.07 -3.57 4.14
CA ASN A 116 7.39 -3.98 2.77
C ASN A 116 6.18 -3.75 1.85
N ILE A 117 6.34 -3.89 0.54
CA ILE A 117 5.26 -3.84 -0.45
C ILE A 117 5.14 -5.18 -1.17
N THR A 118 4.01 -5.43 -1.84
CA THR A 118 3.94 -6.48 -2.86
C THR A 118 4.44 -5.87 -4.16
N SER A 119 5.42 -6.50 -4.82
CA SER A 119 5.88 -6.01 -6.12
C SER A 119 5.83 -7.13 -7.14
N PHE A 120 5.13 -6.87 -8.24
CA PHE A 120 5.07 -7.75 -9.40
C PHE A 120 6.07 -7.38 -10.48
N SER A 121 6.90 -6.35 -10.25
CA SER A 121 7.80 -5.79 -11.27
C SER A 121 8.84 -6.78 -11.81
N ALA A 122 9.15 -7.84 -11.08
CA ALA A 122 10.16 -8.83 -11.47
C ALA A 122 9.59 -9.97 -12.34
N GLN A 123 8.27 -10.18 -12.35
CA GLN A 123 7.63 -11.27 -13.08
C GLN A 123 6.70 -10.75 -14.17
N ARG A 124 6.88 -11.28 -15.38
CA ARG A 124 6.15 -10.83 -16.56
C ARG A 124 4.64 -11.05 -16.40
N GLY A 125 3.85 -9.99 -16.58
CA GLY A 125 2.39 -10.06 -16.64
C GLY A 125 1.68 -10.14 -15.28
N LEU A 126 2.40 -10.26 -14.15
CA LEU A 126 1.74 -10.33 -12.84
C LEU A 126 1.13 -8.99 -12.44
N ALA A 127 1.74 -7.87 -12.82
CA ALA A 127 1.21 -6.54 -12.50
C ALA A 127 -0.16 -6.29 -13.16
N GLU A 128 -0.37 -6.88 -14.32
CA GLU A 128 -1.55 -6.71 -15.16
C GLU A 128 -2.64 -7.75 -14.87
N HIS A 129 -2.26 -8.94 -14.41
CA HIS A 129 -3.17 -10.10 -14.38
C HIS A 129 -3.30 -10.78 -13.01
N ALA A 130 -2.45 -10.47 -12.03
CA ALA A 130 -2.55 -11.03 -10.68
C ALA A 130 -3.22 -10.04 -9.71
N LEU A 131 -4.07 -10.57 -8.85
CA LEU A 131 -4.67 -9.88 -7.72
C LEU A 131 -3.69 -9.94 -6.54
N PRO A 132 -3.14 -8.81 -6.06
CA PRO A 132 -2.39 -8.80 -4.82
C PRO A 132 -3.31 -9.14 -3.64
N PHE A 133 -2.74 -9.68 -2.57
CA PHE A 133 -3.48 -9.88 -1.31
C PHE A 133 -2.65 -9.47 -0.10
N LYS A 134 -2.77 -8.19 0.27
CA LYS A 134 -1.99 -7.56 1.35
C LYS A 134 -2.74 -6.43 2.06
N TYR A 135 -3.44 -5.61 1.30
CA TYR A 135 -4.16 -4.45 1.81
C TYR A 135 -5.64 -4.77 2.04
N LEU A 136 -6.31 -3.93 2.84
CA LEU A 136 -7.72 -4.10 3.16
C LEU A 136 -8.60 -4.22 1.90
N GLY A 137 -8.36 -3.36 0.91
CA GLY A 137 -9.11 -3.34 -0.34
C GLY A 137 -8.96 -4.61 -1.17
N ASP A 138 -7.82 -5.29 -1.07
CA ASP A 138 -7.54 -6.51 -1.83
C ASP A 138 -8.53 -7.63 -1.51
N GLY A 139 -8.96 -7.74 -0.24
CA GLY A 139 -9.97 -8.72 0.17
C GLY A 139 -11.33 -8.50 -0.47
N LEU A 140 -11.77 -7.23 -0.54
CA LEU A 140 -13.03 -6.89 -1.19
C LEU A 140 -12.96 -7.07 -2.71
N VAL A 141 -11.86 -6.65 -3.33
CA VAL A 141 -11.63 -6.83 -4.77
C VAL A 141 -11.65 -8.32 -5.12
N LEU A 142 -10.93 -9.15 -4.35
CA LEU A 142 -10.91 -10.60 -4.57
C LEU A 142 -12.30 -11.22 -4.41
N ARG A 143 -13.03 -10.88 -3.34
CA ARG A 143 -14.39 -11.39 -3.12
C ARG A 143 -15.32 -11.03 -4.29
N ASN A 144 -15.32 -9.78 -4.71
CA ASN A 144 -16.15 -9.31 -5.82
C ASN A 144 -15.76 -9.95 -7.16
N HIS A 145 -14.46 -10.15 -7.39
CA HIS A 145 -13.92 -10.83 -8.57
C HIS A 145 -14.37 -12.30 -8.62
N VAL A 146 -14.32 -12.99 -7.49
CA VAL A 146 -14.77 -14.38 -7.38
C VAL A 146 -16.26 -14.52 -7.67
N ILE A 147 -17.10 -13.66 -7.08
CA ILE A 147 -18.54 -13.66 -7.37
C ILE A 147 -18.78 -13.42 -8.86
N ARG A 148 -18.08 -12.45 -9.44
CA ARG A 148 -18.16 -12.17 -10.89
C ARG A 148 -17.79 -13.38 -11.73
N ALA A 149 -16.71 -14.09 -11.39
CA ALA A 149 -16.29 -15.29 -12.09
C ALA A 149 -17.35 -16.39 -12.01
N LEU A 150 -18.06 -16.54 -10.88
CA LEU A 150 -19.17 -17.47 -10.74
C LEU A 150 -20.39 -17.03 -11.57
N GLU A 151 -20.76 -15.75 -11.56
CA GLU A 151 -21.84 -15.20 -12.38
C GLU A 151 -21.59 -15.44 -13.88
N GLU A 152 -20.37 -15.16 -14.35
CA GLU A 152 -19.97 -15.41 -15.74
C GLU A 152 -19.97 -16.92 -16.06
N ALA A 153 -19.45 -17.76 -15.15
CA ALA A 153 -19.38 -19.21 -15.36
C ALA A 153 -20.75 -19.92 -15.37
N ASP A 154 -21.78 -19.35 -14.73
CA ASP A 154 -23.14 -19.93 -14.72
C ASP A 154 -23.82 -19.75 -16.08
N ILE A 155 -23.52 -18.68 -16.81
CA ILE A 155 -24.09 -18.40 -18.14
C ILE A 155 -23.17 -18.77 -19.30
N GLU A 156 -21.91 -19.11 -19.03
CA GLU A 156 -20.93 -19.47 -20.05
C GLU A 156 -21.25 -20.81 -20.74
N SER A 157 -21.14 -20.82 -22.06
CA SER A 157 -21.39 -21.98 -22.92
C SER A 157 -20.11 -22.66 -23.40
N ASP A 158 -19.00 -21.93 -23.54
CA ASP A 158 -17.70 -22.52 -23.84
C ASP A 158 -17.13 -23.24 -22.62
N SER A 159 -17.04 -24.57 -22.72
CA SER A 159 -16.53 -25.43 -21.64
C SER A 159 -15.09 -25.13 -21.21
N GLU A 160 -14.22 -24.68 -22.12
CA GLU A 160 -12.82 -24.39 -21.80
C GLU A 160 -12.72 -23.07 -21.04
N PHE A 161 -13.39 -22.03 -21.54
CA PHE A 161 -13.46 -20.74 -20.87
C PHE A 161 -14.15 -20.84 -19.50
N ARG A 162 -15.24 -21.60 -19.42
CA ARG A 162 -15.94 -21.92 -18.17
C ARG A 162 -15.02 -22.59 -17.15
N ARG A 163 -14.19 -23.55 -17.59
CA ARG A 163 -13.19 -24.19 -16.73
C ARG A 163 -12.15 -23.19 -16.24
N ALA A 164 -11.73 -22.23 -17.07
CA ALA A 164 -10.80 -21.18 -16.67
C ALA A 164 -11.43 -20.21 -15.64
N LEU A 165 -12.72 -19.88 -15.77
CA LEU A 165 -13.47 -19.07 -14.78
C LEU A 165 -13.59 -19.79 -13.43
N LEU A 166 -13.78 -21.12 -13.44
CA LEU A 166 -13.91 -21.97 -12.24
C LEU A 166 -12.58 -22.49 -11.68
N THR A 167 -11.44 -22.06 -12.24
CA THR A 167 -10.10 -22.38 -11.73
C THR A 167 -9.52 -21.15 -11.03
N PHE A 168 -9.21 -21.29 -9.74
CA PHE A 168 -8.69 -20.23 -8.87
C PHE A 168 -7.27 -20.59 -8.42
N VAL A 169 -6.29 -19.75 -8.71
CA VAL A 169 -4.88 -20.00 -8.40
C VAL A 169 -4.41 -19.03 -7.32
N VAL A 170 -3.79 -19.54 -6.26
CA VAL A 170 -3.15 -18.74 -5.21
C VAL A 170 -1.66 -19.07 -5.17
N ALA A 171 -0.81 -18.05 -5.30
CA ALA A 171 0.64 -18.19 -5.20
C ALA A 171 1.15 -17.76 -3.82
N GLY A 172 1.89 -18.66 -3.16
CA GLY A 172 2.58 -18.42 -1.89
C GLY A 172 2.07 -19.28 -0.73
N GLY A 173 2.70 -20.44 -0.49
CA GLY A 173 2.36 -21.33 0.63
C GLY A 173 2.83 -20.92 2.05
N GLY A 174 3.06 -19.63 2.33
CA GLY A 174 3.25 -19.13 3.71
C GLY A 174 1.92 -18.84 4.41
N PHE A 175 1.94 -18.23 5.61
CA PHE A 175 0.71 -17.91 6.37
C PHE A 175 -0.38 -17.25 5.52
N SER A 176 -0.08 -16.11 4.89
CA SER A 176 -1.08 -15.33 4.15
C SER A 176 -1.73 -16.11 3.00
N GLY A 177 -0.96 -16.85 2.21
CA GLY A 177 -1.52 -17.56 1.06
C GLY A 177 -2.23 -18.86 1.44
N VAL A 178 -1.80 -19.51 2.53
CA VAL A 178 -2.52 -20.68 3.09
C VAL A 178 -3.85 -20.26 3.69
N GLU A 179 -3.89 -19.17 4.45
CA GLU A 179 -5.14 -18.64 5.00
C GLU A 179 -6.05 -18.13 3.86
N ALA A 180 -5.50 -17.39 2.88
CA ALA A 180 -6.27 -16.91 1.74
C ALA A 180 -6.85 -18.03 0.88
N VAL A 181 -6.08 -19.09 0.56
CA VAL A 181 -6.60 -20.21 -0.25
C VAL A 181 -7.65 -21.02 0.51
N ALA A 182 -7.52 -21.13 1.83
CA ALA A 182 -8.50 -21.81 2.66
C ALA A 182 -9.85 -21.08 2.67
N GLU A 183 -9.83 -19.78 2.97
CA GLU A 183 -11.02 -18.93 2.98
C GLU A 183 -11.64 -18.82 1.58
N LEU A 184 -10.82 -18.71 0.54
CA LEU A 184 -11.27 -18.72 -0.86
C LEU A 184 -11.95 -20.03 -1.24
N ASN A 185 -11.37 -21.18 -0.88
CA ASN A 185 -11.95 -22.49 -1.17
C ASN A 185 -13.32 -22.67 -0.50
N ASP A 186 -13.43 -22.26 0.76
CA ASP A 186 -14.68 -22.33 1.50
C ASP A 186 -15.74 -21.41 0.88
N PHE A 187 -15.36 -20.17 0.56
CA PHE A 187 -16.24 -19.19 -0.06
C PHE A 187 -16.76 -19.66 -1.42
N VAL A 188 -15.88 -20.01 -2.35
CA VAL A 188 -16.25 -20.41 -3.72
C VAL A 188 -17.17 -21.63 -3.70
N ARG A 189 -16.85 -22.65 -2.90
CA ARG A 189 -17.64 -23.88 -2.81
C ARG A 189 -18.98 -23.66 -2.11
N HIS A 190 -19.06 -22.70 -1.18
CA HIS A 190 -20.32 -22.29 -0.57
C HIS A 190 -21.18 -21.50 -1.56
N ALA A 191 -20.63 -20.44 -2.14
CA ALA A 191 -21.32 -19.54 -3.07
C ALA A 191 -21.87 -20.29 -4.29
N ALA A 192 -21.11 -21.24 -4.84
CA ALA A 192 -21.53 -22.10 -5.94
C ALA A 192 -22.86 -22.84 -5.72
N ARG A 193 -23.34 -22.99 -4.47
CA ARG A 193 -24.65 -23.60 -4.17
C ARG A 193 -25.83 -22.76 -4.64
N SER A 194 -25.64 -21.46 -4.81
CA SER A 194 -26.67 -20.52 -5.27
C SER A 194 -26.76 -20.44 -6.79
N PHE A 195 -25.80 -21.02 -7.52
CA PHE A 195 -25.72 -21.02 -8.98
C PHE A 195 -26.28 -22.33 -9.54
N ARG A 196 -27.15 -22.26 -10.54
CA ARG A 196 -27.95 -23.42 -10.99
C ARG A 196 -27.17 -24.36 -11.89
N ARG A 197 -26.26 -23.84 -12.71
CA ARG A 197 -25.55 -24.59 -13.74
C ARG A 197 -24.17 -25.03 -13.28
N ILE A 198 -23.60 -24.39 -12.26
CA ILE A 198 -22.27 -24.72 -11.73
C ILE A 198 -22.27 -26.01 -10.91
N ASN A 199 -21.55 -27.03 -11.37
CA ASN A 199 -21.27 -28.21 -10.55
C ASN A 199 -20.02 -27.96 -9.69
N ARG A 200 -20.11 -28.23 -8.38
CA ARG A 200 -19.01 -28.05 -7.42
C ARG A 200 -17.77 -28.90 -7.72
N ALA A 201 -17.92 -29.98 -8.49
CA ALA A 201 -16.81 -30.81 -8.94
C ALA A 201 -15.95 -30.12 -10.02
N GLU A 202 -16.48 -29.12 -10.72
CA GLU A 202 -15.74 -28.34 -11.72
C GLU A 202 -14.81 -27.29 -11.09
N ILE A 203 -15.08 -26.93 -9.83
CA ILE A 203 -14.33 -25.90 -9.09
C ILE A 203 -12.96 -26.44 -8.70
N ARG A 204 -11.92 -25.77 -9.20
CA ARG A 204 -10.53 -26.07 -8.91
C ARG A 204 -9.90 -24.91 -8.16
N VAL A 205 -9.33 -25.19 -6.99
CA VAL A 205 -8.61 -24.20 -6.19
C VAL A 205 -7.19 -24.71 -6.02
N ILE A 206 -6.21 -23.98 -6.54
CA ILE A 206 -4.81 -24.41 -6.65
C ILE A 206 -3.94 -23.52 -5.78
N LEU A 207 -3.16 -24.11 -4.87
CA LEU A 207 -2.12 -23.42 -4.11
C LEU A 207 -0.73 -23.76 -4.69
N LEU A 208 0.00 -22.76 -5.16
CA LEU A 208 1.37 -22.89 -5.62
C LEU A 208 2.35 -22.54 -4.49
N HIS A 209 3.34 -23.40 -4.25
CA HIS A 209 4.40 -23.13 -3.29
C HIS A 209 5.77 -23.59 -3.80
N ALA A 210 6.77 -22.73 -3.62
CA ALA A 210 8.13 -22.95 -4.09
C ALA A 210 8.88 -24.04 -3.30
N GLY A 211 8.49 -24.29 -2.05
CA GLY A 211 9.14 -25.25 -1.17
C GLY A 211 8.44 -26.62 -1.16
N PRO A 212 9.02 -27.59 -0.43
CA PRO A 212 8.49 -28.95 -0.31
C PRO A 212 7.33 -29.07 0.70
N LEU A 213 7.04 -28.02 1.47
CA LEU A 213 5.97 -28.03 2.47
C LEU A 213 5.40 -26.63 2.67
N ILE A 214 4.07 -26.52 2.81
CA ILE A 214 3.40 -25.26 3.16
C ILE A 214 3.60 -24.90 4.63
N LEU A 215 3.41 -23.62 4.97
CA LEU A 215 3.67 -23.07 6.30
C LEU A 215 5.08 -23.47 6.81
N PRO A 216 6.17 -23.21 6.04
CA PRO A 216 7.53 -23.56 6.44
C PRO A 216 7.96 -22.90 7.75
N GLU A 217 7.21 -21.90 8.22
CA GLU A 217 7.41 -21.25 9.50
C GLU A 217 6.91 -22.08 10.70
N LEU A 218 6.05 -23.07 10.50
CA LEU A 218 5.56 -23.99 11.54
C LEU A 218 6.44 -25.24 11.63
N SER A 219 6.25 -26.02 12.70
CA SER A 219 6.84 -27.35 12.76
C SER A 219 6.30 -28.26 11.65
N GLU A 220 7.16 -29.14 11.14
CA GLU A 220 6.86 -30.00 9.98
C GLU A 220 5.54 -30.78 10.13
N ASN A 221 5.29 -31.35 11.32
CA ASN A 221 4.05 -32.07 11.61
C ASN A 221 2.78 -31.21 11.41
N LEU A 222 2.82 -29.92 11.80
CA LEU A 222 1.70 -29.00 11.63
C LEU A 222 1.53 -28.60 10.16
N GLY A 223 2.63 -28.36 9.44
CA GLY A 223 2.60 -28.13 8.00
C GLY A 223 1.99 -29.30 7.23
N GLN A 224 2.40 -30.54 7.55
CA GLN A 224 1.86 -31.75 6.95
C GLN A 224 0.37 -31.96 7.27
N PHE A 225 -0.03 -31.66 8.51
CA PHE A 225 -1.45 -31.69 8.90
C PHE A 225 -2.26 -30.69 8.06
N ALA A 226 -1.80 -29.44 7.97
CA ALA A 226 -2.46 -28.39 7.20
C ALA A 226 -2.58 -28.79 5.72
N GLN A 227 -1.51 -29.31 5.13
CA GLN A 227 -1.50 -29.77 3.74
C GLN A 227 -2.54 -30.88 3.50
N LYS A 228 -2.53 -31.93 4.33
CA LYS A 228 -3.49 -33.05 4.23
C LYS A 228 -4.92 -32.58 4.42
N LEU A 229 -5.18 -31.65 5.34
CA LEU A 229 -6.52 -31.11 5.58
C LEU A 229 -7.04 -30.33 4.37
N LEU A 230 -6.24 -29.42 3.82
CA LEU A 230 -6.61 -28.61 2.67
C LEU A 230 -6.82 -29.47 1.41
N GLN A 231 -5.95 -30.46 1.18
CA GLN A 231 -6.12 -31.44 0.09
C GLN A 231 -7.44 -32.21 0.23
N ARG A 232 -7.78 -32.69 1.43
CA ARG A 232 -9.07 -33.34 1.70
C ARG A 232 -10.28 -32.43 1.46
N ARG A 233 -10.10 -31.11 1.59
CA ARG A 233 -11.12 -30.08 1.32
C ARG A 233 -11.18 -29.65 -0.15
N GLY A 234 -10.40 -30.29 -1.02
CA GLY A 234 -10.42 -30.06 -2.46
C GLY A 234 -9.50 -28.93 -2.93
N VAL A 235 -8.48 -28.56 -2.14
CA VAL A 235 -7.40 -27.67 -2.58
C VAL A 235 -6.29 -28.50 -3.25
N GLU A 236 -5.98 -28.20 -4.50
CA GLU A 236 -4.87 -28.76 -5.25
C GLU A 236 -3.56 -28.06 -4.83
N ILE A 237 -2.72 -28.72 -4.04
CA ILE A 237 -1.44 -28.12 -3.59
C ILE A 237 -0.31 -28.58 -4.50
N ARG A 238 0.36 -27.63 -5.16
CA ARG A 238 1.53 -27.86 -6.02
C ARG A 238 2.78 -27.31 -5.35
N LEU A 239 3.57 -28.23 -4.81
CA LEU A 239 4.84 -27.97 -4.12
C LEU A 239 5.99 -27.89 -5.13
N ASN A 240 7.12 -27.33 -4.71
CA ASN A 240 8.30 -27.15 -5.57
C ASN A 240 7.98 -26.49 -6.92
N THR A 241 6.95 -25.63 -6.93
CA THR A 241 6.39 -25.02 -8.13
C THR A 241 6.26 -23.52 -7.91
N ARG A 242 6.85 -22.71 -8.79
CA ARG A 242 6.84 -21.25 -8.67
C ARG A 242 6.00 -20.64 -9.78
N LEU A 243 5.32 -19.55 -9.44
CA LEU A 243 4.71 -18.68 -10.43
C LEU A 243 5.81 -17.87 -11.11
N ALA A 244 5.99 -18.07 -12.42
CA ALA A 244 6.99 -17.40 -13.24
C ALA A 244 6.42 -16.16 -13.96
N GLY A 245 5.13 -16.17 -14.27
CA GLY A 245 4.45 -15.10 -15.01
C GLY A 245 2.94 -15.28 -15.05
N ALA A 246 2.26 -14.37 -15.73
CA ALA A 246 0.82 -14.45 -15.97
C ALA A 246 0.45 -13.85 -17.33
N THR A 247 -0.68 -14.29 -17.87
CA THR A 247 -1.37 -13.66 -19.00
C THR A 247 -2.82 -13.41 -18.61
N GLY A 248 -3.60 -12.73 -19.46
CA GLY A 248 -5.04 -12.56 -19.23
C GLY A 248 -5.86 -13.87 -19.21
N GLU A 249 -5.23 -15.01 -19.44
CA GLU A 249 -5.88 -16.32 -19.56
C GLU A 249 -5.22 -17.41 -18.70
N SER A 250 -3.99 -17.20 -18.21
CA SER A 250 -3.23 -18.28 -17.57
C SER A 250 -2.20 -17.81 -16.56
N ALA A 251 -1.97 -18.65 -15.56
CA ALA A 251 -0.80 -18.60 -14.69
C ALA A 251 0.34 -19.41 -15.33
N LEU A 252 1.51 -18.78 -15.49
CA LEU A 252 2.70 -19.40 -16.08
C LEU A 252 3.61 -19.92 -14.98
N LEU A 253 3.91 -21.21 -15.01
CA LEU A 253 4.74 -21.87 -14.00
C LEU A 253 6.21 -21.95 -14.43
N ASP A 254 7.12 -22.07 -13.47
CA ASP A 254 8.56 -22.17 -13.69
C ASP A 254 9.01 -23.46 -14.40
N ASN A 255 8.19 -24.49 -14.36
CA ASN A 255 8.37 -25.74 -15.10
C ASN A 255 7.86 -25.69 -16.56
N GLY A 256 7.35 -24.53 -17.03
CA GLY A 256 6.81 -24.34 -18.37
C GLY A 256 5.32 -24.69 -18.53
N GLU A 257 4.68 -25.27 -17.51
CA GLU A 257 3.24 -25.53 -17.52
C GLU A 257 2.43 -24.23 -17.47
N ARG A 258 1.25 -24.25 -18.11
CA ARG A 258 0.27 -23.16 -18.06
C ARG A 258 -1.01 -23.65 -17.42
N VAL A 259 -1.45 -22.95 -16.37
CA VAL A 259 -2.73 -23.22 -15.71
C VAL A 259 -3.73 -22.19 -16.19
N LEU A 260 -4.75 -22.61 -16.97
CA LEU A 260 -5.83 -21.72 -17.40
C LEU A 260 -6.62 -21.23 -16.18
N THR A 261 -6.74 -19.92 -16.05
CA THR A 261 -7.45 -19.28 -14.93
C THR A 261 -7.80 -17.84 -15.26
N LYS A 262 -8.94 -17.38 -14.76
CA LYS A 262 -9.30 -15.96 -14.70
C LYS A 262 -9.12 -15.34 -13.31
N THR A 263 -8.64 -16.12 -12.34
CA THR A 263 -8.40 -15.67 -10.97
C THR A 263 -7.04 -16.13 -10.49
N LEU A 264 -6.06 -15.24 -10.55
CA LEU A 264 -4.72 -15.45 -10.02
C LEU A 264 -4.48 -14.51 -8.84
N VAL A 265 -4.41 -15.06 -7.63
CA VAL A 265 -4.07 -14.33 -6.40
C VAL A 265 -2.60 -14.54 -6.10
N SER A 266 -1.89 -13.47 -5.75
CA SER A 266 -0.51 -13.59 -5.30
C SER A 266 -0.25 -12.89 -3.99
N THR A 267 0.34 -13.64 -3.05
CA THR A 267 0.85 -13.13 -1.77
C THR A 267 2.37 -12.88 -1.82
N VAL A 268 2.99 -13.14 -2.98
CA VAL A 268 4.43 -13.05 -3.23
C VAL A 268 4.73 -12.48 -4.63
N PRO A 269 5.92 -11.91 -4.88
CA PRO A 269 6.97 -11.64 -3.91
C PRO A 269 6.71 -10.35 -3.13
N SER A 270 7.24 -10.32 -1.90
CA SER A 270 7.39 -9.07 -1.16
C SER A 270 8.66 -8.36 -1.63
N ALA A 271 8.60 -7.04 -1.74
CA ALA A 271 9.74 -6.20 -2.08
C ALA A 271 9.96 -5.12 -1.02
N PRO A 272 11.20 -4.62 -0.87
CA PRO A 272 11.48 -3.44 -0.07
C PRO A 272 10.60 -2.26 -0.46
N ASN A 273 10.22 -1.45 0.52
CA ASN A 273 9.50 -0.21 0.24
C ASN A 273 10.41 0.77 -0.55
N PRO A 274 9.95 1.38 -1.65
CA PRO A 274 10.74 2.34 -2.44
C PRO A 274 11.32 3.50 -1.62
N LEU A 275 10.60 3.96 -0.58
CA LEU A 275 11.11 4.97 0.35
C LEU A 275 12.40 4.49 1.02
N VAL A 276 12.44 3.24 1.47
CA VAL A 276 13.65 2.63 2.07
C VAL A 276 14.77 2.53 1.03
N ALA A 277 14.44 2.13 -0.20
CA ALA A 277 15.42 2.02 -1.27
C ALA A 277 16.15 3.35 -1.54
N SER A 278 15.46 4.49 -1.42
CA SER A 278 16.03 5.83 -1.63
C SER A 278 16.94 6.35 -0.50
N LEU A 279 16.87 5.80 0.72
CA LEU A 279 17.58 6.33 1.88
C LEU A 279 19.11 6.14 1.81
N PRO A 280 19.94 7.11 2.19
CA PRO A 280 21.40 6.98 2.18
C PRO A 280 21.94 6.21 3.41
N CYS A 281 21.32 5.11 3.80
CA CYS A 281 21.72 4.28 4.94
C CYS A 281 22.09 2.86 4.50
N LYS A 282 22.88 2.16 5.33
CA LYS A 282 23.26 0.76 5.07
C LYS A 282 22.01 -0.13 5.01
N LYS A 283 21.97 -1.00 3.99
CA LYS A 283 20.86 -1.95 3.77
C LYS A 283 21.39 -3.36 3.59
N GLU A 284 20.62 -4.32 4.06
CA GLU A 284 20.85 -5.76 3.87
C GLU A 284 19.57 -6.36 3.29
N LYS A 285 19.67 -7.03 2.12
CA LYS A 285 18.50 -7.53 1.36
C LYS A 285 17.38 -6.48 1.19
N GLY A 286 17.78 -5.22 0.99
CA GLY A 286 16.87 -4.08 0.82
C GLY A 286 16.21 -3.54 2.09
N ARG A 287 16.56 -4.05 3.27
CA ARG A 287 16.05 -3.57 4.57
C ARG A 287 17.11 -2.74 5.31
N ILE A 288 16.69 -1.74 6.08
CA ILE A 288 17.58 -0.83 6.83
C ILE A 288 18.32 -1.60 7.93
N VAL A 289 19.65 -1.58 7.91
CA VAL A 289 20.45 -2.22 8.97
C VAL A 289 20.37 -1.40 10.25
N VAL A 290 19.99 -2.06 11.35
CA VAL A 290 19.94 -1.45 12.68
C VAL A 290 20.89 -2.13 13.66
N ASN A 291 21.30 -1.40 14.68
CA ASN A 291 22.09 -1.96 15.79
C ASN A 291 21.20 -2.78 16.74
N LYS A 292 21.81 -3.38 17.78
CA LYS A 292 21.08 -4.19 18.78
C LYS A 292 19.99 -3.42 19.56
N HIS A 293 20.01 -2.09 19.53
CA HIS A 293 19.02 -1.22 20.19
C HIS A 293 17.94 -0.71 19.21
N LEU A 294 17.98 -1.15 17.94
CA LEU A 294 17.06 -0.77 16.85
C LEU A 294 17.29 0.63 16.26
N GLU A 295 18.48 1.21 16.48
CA GLU A 295 18.89 2.47 15.83
C GLU A 295 19.51 2.19 14.47
N VAL A 296 19.24 3.07 13.51
CA VAL A 296 19.89 3.04 12.20
C VAL A 296 21.37 3.39 12.37
N VAL A 297 22.24 2.52 11.87
CA VAL A 297 23.69 2.72 11.95
C VAL A 297 24.06 4.02 11.23
N ASP A 298 24.98 4.80 11.81
CA ASP A 298 25.47 6.09 11.31
C ASP A 298 24.47 7.28 11.35
N TYR A 299 23.22 7.07 11.80
CA TYR A 299 22.21 8.12 11.91
C TYR A 299 21.60 8.21 13.33
N PRO A 300 22.26 8.92 14.28
CA PRO A 300 21.76 9.11 15.63
C PRO A 300 20.37 9.76 15.66
N GLY A 301 19.48 9.21 16.48
CA GLY A 301 18.07 9.66 16.55
C GLY A 301 17.18 9.08 15.45
N VAL A 302 17.71 8.27 14.53
CA VAL A 302 16.93 7.55 13.52
C VAL A 302 16.83 6.07 13.89
N TRP A 303 15.63 5.53 13.77
CA TRP A 303 15.22 4.24 14.28
C TRP A 303 14.43 3.49 13.20
N ALA A 304 14.49 2.15 13.16
CA ALA A 304 13.69 1.37 12.22
C ALA A 304 13.20 0.04 12.82
N VAL A 305 11.95 -0.34 12.48
CA VAL A 305 11.29 -1.57 12.98
C VAL A 305 10.42 -2.23 11.91
N GLY A 306 10.08 -3.50 12.14
CA GLY A 306 9.20 -4.27 11.25
C GLY A 306 9.90 -4.63 9.95
N ASP A 307 9.11 -4.88 8.91
CA ASP A 307 9.60 -5.49 7.67
C ASP A 307 10.56 -4.61 6.86
N CYS A 308 10.63 -3.31 7.13
CA CYS A 308 11.60 -2.41 6.52
C CYS A 308 12.99 -2.46 7.20
N ALA A 309 13.12 -3.09 8.36
CA ALA A 309 14.36 -3.16 9.12
C ALA A 309 15.00 -4.55 9.07
N TRP A 310 16.32 -4.58 8.92
CA TRP A 310 17.14 -5.77 9.11
C TRP A 310 17.55 -5.85 10.59
N VAL A 311 16.68 -6.46 11.39
CA VAL A 311 16.90 -6.66 12.83
C VAL A 311 17.51 -8.03 13.05
N VAL A 312 18.62 -8.08 13.79
CA VAL A 312 19.22 -9.33 14.27
C VAL A 312 18.83 -9.52 15.73
N ASP A 313 18.29 -10.70 16.05
CA ASP A 313 17.92 -11.05 17.41
C ASP A 313 19.18 -11.24 18.27
N HIS A 314 19.24 -10.58 19.43
CA HIS A 314 20.44 -10.61 20.26
C HIS A 314 20.71 -11.97 20.94
N LYS A 315 19.69 -12.82 21.13
CA LYS A 315 19.85 -14.15 21.73
C LYS A 315 20.27 -15.19 20.70
N THR A 316 19.63 -15.17 19.53
CA THR A 316 19.85 -16.21 18.51
C THR A 316 20.90 -15.83 17.46
N TRP A 317 21.26 -14.53 17.36
CA TRP A 317 22.11 -13.97 16.32
C TRP A 317 21.61 -14.21 14.89
N GLN A 318 20.32 -14.53 14.75
CA GLN A 318 19.65 -14.72 13.47
C GLN A 318 18.80 -13.50 13.12
N PRO A 319 18.62 -13.19 11.82
CA PRO A 319 17.72 -12.15 11.40
C PRO A 319 16.27 -12.46 11.78
N CYS A 320 15.56 -11.48 12.31
CA CYS A 320 14.16 -11.62 12.68
C CYS A 320 13.28 -11.80 11.41
N PRO A 321 12.33 -12.75 11.42
CA PRO A 321 11.38 -12.90 10.33
C PRO A 321 10.38 -11.72 10.27
N PRO A 322 9.86 -11.40 9.08
CA PRO A 322 8.92 -10.29 8.86
C PRO A 322 7.51 -10.67 9.34
N THR A 323 7.27 -10.61 10.64
CA THR A 323 5.95 -10.94 11.21
C THR A 323 5.44 -9.83 12.12
N ALA A 324 4.11 -9.69 12.21
CA ALA A 324 3.46 -8.73 13.11
C ALA A 324 3.89 -8.93 14.58
N GLN A 325 4.18 -10.17 15.01
CA GLN A 325 4.69 -10.42 16.36
C GLN A 325 6.07 -9.79 16.57
N HIS A 326 6.98 -9.91 15.61
CA HIS A 326 8.29 -9.25 15.70
C HIS A 326 8.14 -7.75 15.65
N ALA A 327 7.34 -7.21 14.70
CA ALA A 327 7.13 -5.78 14.56
C ALA A 327 6.59 -5.13 15.85
N THR A 328 5.61 -5.75 16.51
CA THR A 328 5.05 -5.23 17.78
C THR A 328 6.04 -5.30 18.95
N ARG A 329 6.86 -6.36 19.04
CA ARG A 329 7.89 -6.47 20.08
C ARG A 329 9.06 -5.51 19.83
N GLN A 330 9.49 -5.38 18.58
CA GLN A 330 10.51 -4.42 18.16
C GLN A 330 10.05 -3.00 18.46
N ALA A 331 8.81 -2.66 18.11
CA ALA A 331 8.20 -1.37 18.39
C ALA A 331 8.21 -1.01 19.88
N ALA A 332 7.89 -1.96 20.75
CA ALA A 332 7.91 -1.77 22.20
C ALA A 332 9.33 -1.59 22.77
N CYS A 333 10.29 -2.38 22.30
CA CYS A 333 11.70 -2.23 22.67
C CYS A 333 12.26 -0.87 22.21
N LEU A 334 11.97 -0.52 20.96
CA LEU A 334 12.43 0.72 20.35
C LEU A 334 11.88 1.95 21.07
N ALA A 335 10.59 1.98 21.37
CA ALA A 335 9.98 3.08 22.11
C ALA A 335 10.65 3.29 23.49
N LYS A 336 10.96 2.20 24.19
CA LYS A 336 11.69 2.27 25.47
C LYS A 336 13.12 2.76 25.29
N ASN A 337 13.82 2.31 24.26
CA ASN A 337 15.18 2.78 23.95
C ASN A 337 15.22 4.24 23.51
N LEU A 338 14.19 4.70 22.80
CA LEU A 338 14.03 6.10 22.43
C LEU A 338 13.87 6.95 23.70
N ILE A 339 12.97 6.55 24.61
CA ILE A 339 12.79 7.24 25.90
C ILE A 339 14.08 7.20 26.73
N ALA A 340 14.77 6.06 26.78
CA ALA A 340 16.06 5.97 27.47
C ALA A 340 17.08 6.92 26.84
N SER A 341 17.11 7.04 25.51
CA SER A 341 17.96 8.01 24.82
C SER A 341 17.63 9.46 25.17
N LEU A 342 16.36 9.81 25.32
CA LEU A 342 15.92 11.14 25.73
C LEU A 342 16.33 11.46 27.18
N ARG A 343 16.29 10.45 28.05
CA ARG A 343 16.64 10.57 29.48
C ARG A 343 18.11 10.28 29.79
N GLN A 344 18.92 10.00 28.77
CA GLN A 344 20.33 9.58 28.91
C GLN A 344 20.51 8.31 29.78
N GLU A 345 19.53 7.42 29.73
CA GLU A 345 19.50 6.12 30.41
C GLU A 345 20.07 5.00 29.51
N PRO A 346 20.53 3.87 30.09
CA PRO A 346 21.03 2.75 29.31
C PRO A 346 19.93 2.11 28.44
N LYS A 347 20.27 1.84 27.17
CA LYS A 347 19.40 1.18 26.19
C LYS A 347 19.42 -0.35 26.37
N GLN A 348 18.31 -0.99 26.06
CA GLN A 348 18.14 -2.44 26.11
C GLN A 348 18.33 -3.07 24.72
N ALA A 349 19.09 -4.17 24.64
CA ALA A 349 19.20 -4.93 23.41
C ALA A 349 17.89 -5.68 23.07
N PHE A 350 17.51 -5.69 21.79
CA PHE A 350 16.32 -6.40 21.34
C PHE A 350 16.55 -7.91 21.32
N SER A 351 15.64 -8.64 21.96
CA SER A 351 15.52 -10.09 21.83
C SER A 351 14.05 -10.47 21.80
N PHE A 352 13.74 -11.51 21.03
CA PHE A 352 12.39 -11.99 20.81
C PHE A 352 12.19 -13.35 21.46
N GLU A 353 11.07 -13.48 22.17
CA GLU A 353 10.57 -14.76 22.65
C GLU A 353 9.21 -15.02 22.01
N ALA A 354 9.14 -16.11 21.25
CA ALA A 354 7.92 -16.51 20.58
C ALA A 354 6.91 -17.04 21.60
N LEU A 355 5.73 -16.43 21.67
CA LEU A 355 4.62 -16.97 22.45
C LEU A 355 3.93 -18.14 21.74
N GLY A 356 3.98 -18.13 20.39
CA GLY A 356 3.41 -19.17 19.56
C GLY A 356 3.12 -18.71 18.14
N LYS A 357 2.75 -19.67 17.28
CA LYS A 357 2.41 -19.47 15.87
C LYS A 357 1.04 -20.09 15.60
N LEU A 358 0.22 -19.40 14.83
CA LEU A 358 -1.18 -19.72 14.61
C LEU A 358 -1.49 -19.47 13.14
N ALA A 359 -2.13 -20.41 12.46
CA ALA A 359 -2.65 -20.23 11.10
C ALA A 359 -4.08 -20.76 11.01
N ALA A 360 -5.00 -19.96 10.48
CA ALA A 360 -6.33 -20.43 10.13
C ALA A 360 -6.29 -21.31 8.87
N LEU A 361 -7.15 -22.32 8.80
CA LEU A 361 -7.22 -23.26 7.67
C LEU A 361 -8.65 -23.35 7.09
N GLY A 362 -9.47 -22.32 7.32
CA GLY A 362 -10.89 -22.31 6.94
C GLY A 362 -11.74 -23.31 7.72
N HIS A 363 -13.06 -23.27 7.49
CA HIS A 363 -14.09 -24.19 7.96
C HIS A 363 -13.88 -24.67 9.40
N ARG A 364 -13.72 -23.71 10.31
CA ARG A 364 -13.54 -23.93 11.75
C ARG A 364 -12.33 -24.81 12.10
N SER A 365 -11.23 -24.67 11.38
CA SER A 365 -9.99 -25.41 11.61
C SER A 365 -8.78 -24.48 11.57
N ALA A 366 -7.80 -24.77 12.41
CA ALA A 366 -6.55 -24.05 12.46
C ALA A 366 -5.40 -24.99 12.86
N VAL A 367 -4.18 -24.48 12.79
CA VAL A 367 -2.99 -25.06 13.42
C VAL A 367 -2.38 -24.06 14.38
N ALA A 368 -1.97 -24.54 15.53
CA ALA A 368 -1.42 -23.73 16.60
C ALA A 368 -0.22 -24.41 17.23
N GLU A 369 0.85 -23.64 17.45
CA GLU A 369 1.99 -24.04 18.25
C GLU A 369 2.19 -22.98 19.34
N VAL A 370 1.85 -23.29 20.59
CA VAL A 370 1.84 -22.34 21.71
C VAL A 370 2.60 -22.95 22.88
N PHE A 371 3.64 -22.27 23.37
CA PHE A 371 4.54 -22.78 24.42
C PHE A 371 5.04 -24.22 24.18
N GLY A 372 5.29 -24.59 22.92
CA GLY A 372 5.73 -25.93 22.52
C GLY A 372 4.60 -26.97 22.37
N VAL A 373 3.37 -26.65 22.80
CA VAL A 373 2.20 -27.50 22.59
C VAL A 373 1.66 -27.30 21.17
N LYS A 374 1.53 -28.40 20.43
CA LYS A 374 1.02 -28.43 19.06
C LYS A 374 -0.45 -28.86 19.08
N LEU A 375 -1.32 -27.98 18.60
CA LEU A 375 -2.76 -28.22 18.51
C LEU A 375 -3.21 -28.07 17.05
N SER A 376 -4.23 -28.82 16.66
CA SER A 376 -4.79 -28.75 15.32
C SER A 376 -6.31 -28.95 15.29
N GLY A 377 -6.93 -28.59 14.16
CA GLY A 377 -8.37 -28.75 13.95
C GLY A 377 -9.21 -27.75 14.73
N PHE A 378 -10.36 -28.21 15.25
CA PHE A 378 -11.35 -27.35 15.89
C PHE A 378 -10.86 -26.70 17.20
N VAL A 379 -10.11 -27.44 18.03
CA VAL A 379 -9.55 -26.90 19.29
C VAL A 379 -8.54 -25.80 19.01
N ALA A 380 -7.67 -25.99 18.02
CA ALA A 380 -6.74 -24.96 17.58
C ALA A 380 -7.47 -23.74 17.01
N TRP A 381 -8.60 -23.94 16.33
CA TRP A 381 -9.42 -22.86 15.79
C TRP A 381 -10.10 -22.04 16.89
N LEU A 382 -10.63 -22.69 17.93
CA LEU A 382 -11.19 -21.98 19.08
C LEU A 382 -10.11 -21.16 19.81
N LEU A 383 -8.92 -21.74 19.96
CA LEU A 383 -7.76 -21.05 20.53
C LEU A 383 -7.34 -19.86 19.66
N TRP A 384 -7.31 -20.03 18.34
CA TRP A 384 -7.04 -18.97 17.37
C TRP A 384 -8.03 -17.80 17.55
N ARG A 385 -9.35 -18.07 17.54
CA ARG A 385 -10.39 -17.04 17.72
C ARG A 385 -10.21 -16.32 19.05
N THR A 386 -9.97 -17.06 20.13
CA THR A 386 -9.77 -16.50 21.48
C THR A 386 -8.55 -15.58 21.55
N ILE A 387 -7.38 -16.03 21.07
CA ILE A 387 -6.14 -15.25 21.13
C ILE A 387 -6.24 -13.98 20.27
N TYR A 388 -6.81 -14.08 19.08
CA TYR A 388 -6.93 -12.93 18.20
C TYR A 388 -7.98 -11.93 18.69
N LEU A 389 -9.09 -12.40 19.27
CA LEU A 389 -10.05 -11.54 19.96
C LEU A 389 -9.39 -10.78 21.12
N MET A 390 -8.56 -11.45 21.92
CA MET A 390 -7.84 -10.79 23.01
C MET A 390 -6.86 -9.71 22.51
N LYS A 391 -6.20 -9.96 21.37
CA LYS A 391 -5.22 -9.05 20.76
C LYS A 391 -5.83 -7.88 20.00
N LEU A 392 -7.10 -7.97 19.58
CA LEU A 392 -7.79 -6.84 18.96
C LEU A 392 -7.82 -5.65 19.92
N PRO A 393 -7.45 -4.45 19.46
CA PRO A 393 -7.47 -3.28 20.32
C PRO A 393 -8.88 -2.68 20.42
N GLY A 394 -9.32 -2.38 21.65
CA GLY A 394 -10.64 -1.80 21.94
C GLY A 394 -11.70 -2.83 22.32
N LEU A 395 -12.55 -2.51 23.31
CA LEU A 395 -13.62 -3.39 23.78
C LEU A 395 -14.82 -3.44 22.82
N ASP A 396 -15.18 -2.30 22.23
CA ASP A 396 -16.24 -2.18 21.23
C ASP A 396 -15.98 -3.11 20.04
N ARG A 397 -14.71 -3.21 19.67
CA ARG A 397 -14.27 -4.06 18.58
C ARG A 397 -14.38 -5.54 18.89
N LYS A 398 -13.94 -5.93 20.09
CA LYS A 398 -14.07 -7.32 20.55
C LYS A 398 -15.52 -7.76 20.56
N LEU A 399 -16.42 -6.90 21.03
CA LEU A 399 -17.85 -7.18 21.02
C LEU A 399 -18.37 -7.42 19.60
N ARG A 400 -18.12 -6.50 18.67
CA ARG A 400 -18.57 -6.63 17.27
C ARG A 400 -18.07 -7.91 16.60
N VAL A 401 -16.76 -8.14 16.63
CA VAL A 401 -16.14 -9.36 16.05
C VAL A 401 -16.71 -10.62 16.70
N SER A 402 -16.91 -10.63 18.02
CA SER A 402 -17.50 -11.79 18.70
C SER A 402 -18.96 -12.04 18.28
N THR A 403 -19.73 -10.98 18.02
CA THR A 403 -21.09 -11.07 17.49
C THR A 403 -21.09 -11.60 16.06
N ASP A 404 -20.25 -11.06 15.18
CA ASP A 404 -20.17 -11.51 13.78
C ASP A 404 -19.74 -12.97 13.71
N TRP A 405 -18.71 -13.36 14.46
CA TRP A 405 -18.28 -14.76 14.58
C TRP A 405 -19.34 -15.69 15.15
N PHE A 406 -20.23 -15.20 16.01
CA PHE A 406 -21.36 -15.97 16.53
C PHE A 406 -22.45 -16.10 15.47
N LEU A 407 -22.78 -15.02 14.75
CA LEU A 407 -23.77 -15.02 13.68
C LEU A 407 -23.32 -15.88 12.50
N ASP A 408 -22.03 -15.86 12.13
CA ASP A 408 -21.40 -16.74 11.13
C ASP A 408 -21.58 -18.24 11.46
N LEU A 409 -21.76 -18.60 12.74
CA LEU A 409 -22.07 -19.99 13.09
C LEU A 409 -23.48 -20.41 12.66
N LEU A 410 -24.40 -19.44 12.55
CA LEU A 410 -25.84 -19.64 12.39
C LEU A 410 -26.36 -19.21 11.01
N LEU A 411 -25.74 -18.20 10.40
CA LEU A 411 -26.16 -17.57 9.16
C LEU A 411 -25.17 -17.87 8.03
N PRO A 412 -25.65 -18.12 6.80
CA PRO A 412 -24.77 -18.29 5.65
C PRO A 412 -24.09 -16.96 5.28
N PRO A 413 -22.85 -16.99 4.75
CA PRO A 413 -22.20 -15.80 4.23
C PRO A 413 -23.00 -15.21 3.06
N ASP A 414 -23.04 -13.89 2.99
CA ASP A 414 -23.68 -13.18 1.89
C ASP A 414 -22.86 -13.35 0.59
N ILE A 415 -23.55 -13.40 -0.55
CA ILE A 415 -22.97 -13.48 -1.90
C ILE A 415 -23.17 -12.21 -2.72
N VAL A 416 -23.71 -11.14 -2.12
CA VAL A 416 -23.88 -9.85 -2.79
C VAL A 416 -22.54 -9.32 -3.30
N GLN A 417 -22.47 -9.03 -4.59
CA GLN A 417 -21.37 -8.30 -5.22
C GLN A 417 -21.51 -6.81 -4.91
N LEU A 418 -20.54 -6.25 -4.18
CA LEU A 418 -20.55 -4.82 -3.87
C LEU A 418 -19.94 -4.03 -5.03
N LYS A 419 -20.79 -3.52 -5.93
CA LYS A 419 -20.36 -2.56 -6.95
C LYS A 419 -20.23 -1.17 -6.31
N LEU A 420 -19.05 -0.91 -5.75
CA LEU A 420 -18.66 0.41 -5.28
C LEU A 420 -18.16 1.21 -6.48
N ASP A 421 -19.04 1.54 -7.41
CA ASP A 421 -18.69 2.41 -8.52
C ASP A 421 -18.18 3.73 -7.94
N LYS A 422 -16.93 4.11 -8.26
CA LYS A 422 -16.48 5.46 -7.99
C LYS A 422 -17.32 6.37 -8.89
N THR A 423 -18.07 7.30 -8.29
CA THR A 423 -18.59 8.44 -9.03
C THR A 423 -17.40 9.07 -9.76
N THR A 424 -17.44 8.95 -11.08
CA THR A 424 -16.55 9.42 -12.15
C THR A 424 -15.22 10.09 -11.73
N SER A 425 -14.07 9.57 -12.21
CA SER A 425 -12.73 10.19 -12.14
C SER A 425 -12.59 11.50 -12.94
N VAL A 426 -13.69 11.87 -13.59
CA VAL A 426 -13.89 13.08 -14.35
C VAL A 426 -15.06 13.80 -13.69
N ILE A 427 -14.78 14.90 -13.00
CA ILE A 427 -15.83 15.67 -12.31
C ILE A 427 -16.00 17.03 -12.96
N ARG A 428 -17.23 17.55 -12.90
CA ARG A 428 -17.52 18.93 -13.33
C ARG A 428 -17.29 19.86 -12.15
N GLU A 429 -16.42 20.85 -12.34
CA GLU A 429 -16.13 21.88 -11.34
C GLU A 429 -16.64 23.23 -11.84
N HIS A 430 -17.09 24.05 -10.89
CA HIS A 430 -17.66 25.36 -11.14
C HIS A 430 -16.86 26.41 -10.40
N PHE A 431 -16.52 27.49 -11.11
CA PHE A 431 -15.81 28.63 -10.55
C PHE A 431 -16.56 29.92 -10.90
N GLU A 432 -16.76 30.77 -9.90
CA GLU A 432 -17.27 32.12 -10.09
C GLU A 432 -16.16 33.03 -10.64
N PRO A 433 -16.49 34.19 -11.25
CA PRO A 433 -15.49 35.12 -11.77
C PRO A 433 -14.43 35.50 -10.73
N HIS A 434 -13.16 35.55 -11.16
CA HIS A 434 -11.97 35.88 -10.36
C HIS A 434 -11.54 34.86 -9.31
N GLU A 435 -12.15 33.67 -9.28
CA GLU A 435 -11.69 32.58 -8.44
C GLU A 435 -10.41 31.93 -8.96
N ILE A 436 -9.50 31.63 -8.05
CA ILE A 436 -8.24 30.97 -8.37
C ILE A 436 -8.46 29.46 -8.41
N ILE A 437 -8.20 28.86 -9.57
CA ILE A 437 -8.32 27.42 -9.80
C ILE A 437 -7.09 26.70 -9.24
N PHE A 438 -5.88 27.20 -9.52
CA PHE A 438 -4.63 26.82 -8.84
C PHE A 438 -3.60 27.95 -8.92
N ARG A 439 -2.58 27.90 -8.08
CA ARG A 439 -1.50 28.91 -8.01
C ARG A 439 -0.20 28.39 -8.60
N GLN A 440 0.62 29.31 -9.08
CA GLN A 440 2.01 29.03 -9.37
C GLN A 440 2.71 28.43 -8.15
N GLY A 441 3.49 27.37 -8.35
CA GLY A 441 4.18 26.62 -7.29
C GLY A 441 3.37 25.47 -6.68
N ASP A 442 2.07 25.38 -6.93
CA ASP A 442 1.24 24.24 -6.51
C ASP A 442 1.72 22.94 -7.20
N ARG A 443 1.52 21.77 -6.61
CA ARG A 443 1.78 20.51 -7.33
C ARG A 443 0.68 20.25 -8.38
N GLY A 444 1.06 19.65 -9.52
CA GLY A 444 0.09 19.14 -10.48
C GLY A 444 -0.70 17.96 -9.92
N ASP A 445 -2.01 18.13 -9.74
CA ASP A 445 -2.93 17.12 -9.18
C ASP A 445 -4.07 16.74 -10.14
N ARG A 446 -4.42 17.66 -11.06
CA ARG A 446 -5.49 17.50 -12.05
C ARG A 446 -5.17 18.19 -13.37
N LEU A 447 -5.77 17.66 -14.44
CA LEU A 447 -5.91 18.33 -15.73
C LEU A 447 -7.29 18.97 -15.77
N TYR A 448 -7.39 20.19 -16.32
CA TYR A 448 -8.67 20.87 -16.50
C TYR A 448 -8.94 21.06 -17.99
N VAL A 449 -10.18 20.82 -18.41
CA VAL A 449 -10.70 21.15 -19.74
C VAL A 449 -11.85 22.14 -19.56
N ILE A 450 -11.79 23.28 -20.25
CA ILE A 450 -12.82 24.31 -20.15
C ILE A 450 -14.04 23.85 -20.94
N VAL A 451 -15.17 23.68 -20.27
CA VAL A 451 -16.46 23.37 -20.92
C VAL A 451 -17.17 24.66 -21.30
N GLU A 452 -17.11 25.66 -20.42
CA GLU A 452 -17.75 26.96 -20.58
C GLU A 452 -16.98 28.01 -19.76
N GLY A 453 -16.96 29.26 -20.23
CA GLY A 453 -16.26 30.37 -19.57
C GLY A 453 -14.83 30.56 -20.05
N GLU A 454 -14.10 31.45 -19.38
CA GLU A 454 -12.74 31.84 -19.72
C GLU A 454 -11.82 31.77 -18.50
N VAL A 455 -10.56 31.38 -18.72
CA VAL A 455 -9.51 31.29 -17.69
C VAL A 455 -8.30 32.05 -18.16
N GLU A 456 -7.75 32.93 -17.33
CA GLU A 456 -6.44 33.53 -17.55
C GLU A 456 -5.35 32.76 -16.81
N LEU A 457 -4.21 32.62 -17.46
CA LEU A 457 -2.98 32.11 -16.88
C LEU A 457 -1.99 33.26 -16.73
N PHE A 458 -1.46 33.46 -15.54
CA PHE A 458 -0.44 34.49 -15.28
C PHE A 458 0.66 33.98 -14.35
N GLN A 459 1.85 34.54 -14.49
CA GLN A 459 3.01 34.24 -13.66
C GLN A 459 3.33 35.43 -12.76
N GLU A 460 3.52 35.20 -11.47
CA GLU A 460 4.00 36.23 -10.55
C GLU A 460 5.53 36.22 -10.56
N GLY A 461 6.12 37.33 -11.02
CA GLY A 461 7.57 37.54 -11.01
C GLY A 461 8.11 37.91 -9.62
N PRO A 462 9.44 38.04 -9.47
CA PRO A 462 10.09 38.44 -8.21
C PRO A 462 9.56 39.77 -7.63
N ASP A 463 9.08 40.66 -8.51
CA ASP A 463 8.55 41.99 -8.17
C ASP A 463 7.06 41.98 -7.80
N GLN A 464 6.43 40.80 -7.66
CA GLN A 464 4.99 40.59 -7.41
C GLN A 464 4.05 41.18 -8.47
N VAL A 465 4.58 41.58 -9.63
CA VAL A 465 3.76 42.02 -10.77
C VAL A 465 3.31 40.78 -11.58
N PRO A 466 2.00 40.60 -11.81
CA PRO A 466 1.49 39.47 -12.58
C PRO A 466 1.72 39.67 -14.09
N HIS A 467 2.47 38.76 -14.70
CA HIS A 467 2.68 38.68 -16.15
C HIS A 467 1.68 37.72 -16.77
N LEU A 468 0.77 38.24 -17.60
CA LEU A 468 -0.23 37.41 -18.29
C LEU A 468 0.45 36.52 -19.34
N LEU A 469 0.26 35.21 -19.23
CA LEU A 469 0.77 34.20 -20.17
C LEU A 469 -0.22 33.91 -21.28
N GLY A 470 -1.53 34.03 -21.01
CA GLY A 470 -2.57 33.81 -21.99
C GLY A 470 -3.97 33.72 -21.38
N ARG A 471 -4.97 33.71 -22.26
CA ARG A 471 -6.38 33.44 -21.93
C ARG A 471 -6.83 32.21 -22.68
N LEU A 472 -7.59 31.37 -22.00
CA LEU A 472 -8.09 30.11 -22.52
C LEU A 472 -9.61 30.09 -22.46
N GLY A 473 -10.23 29.53 -23.50
CA GLY A 473 -11.67 29.42 -23.67
C GLY A 473 -12.17 27.98 -23.81
N PRO A 474 -13.46 27.78 -24.13
CA PRO A 474 -14.08 26.46 -24.22
C PRO A 474 -13.36 25.51 -25.19
N GLY A 475 -13.16 24.26 -24.76
CA GLY A 475 -12.44 23.23 -25.50
C GLY A 475 -10.94 23.17 -25.22
N GLU A 476 -10.36 24.24 -24.65
CA GLU A 476 -8.94 24.27 -24.30
C GLU A 476 -8.67 23.61 -22.95
N CYS A 477 -7.48 23.02 -22.81
CA CYS A 477 -7.04 22.39 -21.57
C CYS A 477 -5.89 23.15 -20.91
N PHE A 478 -5.78 23.04 -19.58
CA PHE A 478 -4.68 23.62 -18.84
C PHE A 478 -4.31 22.80 -17.60
N GLY A 479 -3.05 22.94 -17.19
CA GLY A 479 -2.48 22.24 -16.05
C GLY A 479 -1.76 20.92 -16.37
N GLU A 480 -1.80 20.47 -17.63
CA GLU A 480 -1.13 19.27 -18.13
C GLU A 480 0.37 19.24 -17.85
N MET A 481 1.03 20.40 -17.93
CA MET A 481 2.50 20.50 -17.82
C MET A 481 3.04 19.97 -16.49
N ALA A 482 2.30 20.23 -15.40
CA ALA A 482 2.69 19.81 -14.06
C ALA A 482 2.48 18.30 -13.84
N LEU A 483 1.50 17.70 -14.55
CA LEU A 483 1.26 16.25 -14.50
C LEU A 483 2.27 15.46 -15.32
N VAL A 484 2.67 15.98 -16.48
CA VAL A 484 3.58 15.27 -17.40
C VAL A 484 5.04 15.33 -16.94
N ASN A 485 5.48 16.47 -16.42
CA ASN A 485 6.89 16.67 -16.03
C ASN A 485 7.18 16.43 -14.55
N ASP A 486 6.15 16.11 -13.74
CA ASP A 486 6.20 16.05 -12.26
C ASP A 486 6.86 17.30 -11.64
N LYS A 487 6.58 18.47 -12.23
CA LYS A 487 7.05 19.78 -11.77
C LYS A 487 5.89 20.58 -11.16
N PRO A 488 6.16 21.53 -10.26
CA PRO A 488 5.13 22.47 -9.79
C PRO A 488 4.47 23.24 -10.95
N ARG A 489 3.22 23.69 -10.74
CA ARG A 489 2.47 24.57 -11.64
C ARG A 489 3.32 25.81 -11.92
N MET A 490 3.56 26.10 -13.20
CA MET A 490 4.43 27.21 -13.61
C MET A 490 3.71 28.56 -13.61
N ALA A 491 2.39 28.57 -13.46
CA ALA A 491 1.54 29.76 -13.52
C ALA A 491 0.34 29.61 -12.57
N THR A 492 -0.27 30.73 -12.21
CA THR A 492 -1.56 30.80 -11.53
C THR A 492 -2.67 30.82 -12.58
N ALA A 493 -3.71 30.02 -12.36
CA ALA A 493 -4.91 29.98 -13.19
C ALA A 493 -6.08 30.62 -12.45
N ARG A 494 -6.75 31.59 -13.08
CA ARG A 494 -7.89 32.32 -12.52
C ARG A 494 -9.04 32.41 -13.52
N SER A 495 -10.27 32.17 -13.07
CA SER A 495 -11.46 32.38 -13.89
C SER A 495 -11.66 33.88 -14.20
N ILE A 496 -12.00 34.20 -15.45
CA ILE A 496 -12.35 35.56 -15.87
C ILE A 496 -13.87 35.72 -15.82
N THR A 497 -14.59 34.71 -16.32
CA THR A 497 -16.04 34.64 -16.33
C THR A 497 -16.50 33.48 -15.44
N ARG A 498 -17.80 33.24 -15.41
CA ARG A 498 -18.36 32.06 -14.75
C ARG A 498 -17.93 30.83 -15.53
N THR A 499 -17.11 29.98 -14.93
CA THR A 499 -16.38 28.94 -15.65
C THR A 499 -16.79 27.54 -15.17
N ASN A 500 -17.15 26.69 -16.12
CA ASN A 500 -17.37 25.27 -15.91
C ASN A 500 -16.20 24.47 -16.47
N LEU A 501 -15.55 23.68 -15.63
CA LEU A 501 -14.42 22.85 -15.99
C LEU A 501 -14.79 21.37 -15.89
N LEU A 502 -14.20 20.58 -16.77
CA LEU A 502 -14.07 19.15 -16.59
C LEU A 502 -12.70 18.89 -15.99
N SER A 503 -12.63 18.38 -14.77
CA SER A 503 -11.37 18.05 -14.12
C SER A 503 -11.12 16.54 -14.17
N VAL A 504 -9.91 16.17 -14.60
CA VAL A 504 -9.45 14.78 -14.69
C VAL A 504 -8.35 14.60 -13.66
N ASP A 505 -8.51 13.65 -12.75
CA ASP A 505 -7.50 13.41 -11.71
C ASP A 505 -6.18 12.87 -12.29
N GLN A 506 -5.07 13.11 -11.59
CA GLN A 506 -3.73 12.68 -12.01
C GLN A 506 -3.62 11.17 -12.30
N HIS A 507 -4.36 10.32 -11.59
CA HIS A 507 -4.30 8.87 -11.80
C HIS A 507 -5.02 8.48 -13.09
N ALA A 508 -6.20 9.07 -13.34
CA ALA A 508 -6.95 8.90 -14.58
C ALA A 508 -6.18 9.47 -15.78
N PHE A 509 -5.56 10.64 -15.63
CA PHE A 509 -4.68 11.21 -16.66
C PHE A 509 -3.47 10.31 -16.91
N GLY A 510 -2.80 9.83 -15.85
CA GLY A 510 -1.68 8.91 -15.95
C GLY A 510 -2.04 7.61 -16.67
N ALA A 511 -3.23 7.06 -16.41
CA ALA A 511 -3.73 5.88 -17.12
C ALA A 511 -3.95 6.17 -18.61
N LEU A 512 -4.62 7.29 -18.96
CA LEU A 512 -4.80 7.71 -20.35
C LEU A 512 -3.46 7.92 -21.07
N PHE A 513 -2.49 8.52 -20.39
CA PHE A 513 -1.17 8.80 -20.93
C PHE A 513 -0.32 7.54 -21.11
N ALA A 514 -0.40 6.58 -20.18
CA ALA A 514 0.37 5.33 -20.21
C ALA A 514 -0.16 4.33 -21.26
N TYR A 515 -1.49 4.24 -21.43
CA TYR A 515 -2.12 3.22 -22.26
C TYR A 515 -2.53 3.71 -23.66
N HIS A 516 -2.42 5.02 -23.96
CA HIS A 516 -2.84 5.57 -25.26
C HIS A 516 -1.76 6.47 -25.92
N PRO A 517 -0.78 5.88 -26.65
CA PRO A 517 0.33 6.61 -27.27
C PRO A 517 -0.06 7.81 -28.17
N PRO A 518 -1.17 7.79 -28.94
CA PRO A 518 -1.62 8.95 -29.70
C PRO A 518 -2.03 10.15 -28.84
N LEU A 519 -2.68 9.91 -27.69
CA LEU A 519 -3.11 10.95 -26.76
C LEU A 519 -1.90 11.60 -26.08
N ARG A 520 -0.90 10.78 -25.75
CA ARG A 520 0.40 11.25 -25.26
C ARG A 520 1.07 12.23 -26.24
N ARG A 521 1.14 11.89 -27.53
CA ARG A 521 1.74 12.78 -28.55
C ARG A 521 0.99 14.12 -28.67
N MET A 522 -0.34 14.09 -28.56
CA MET A 522 -1.15 15.30 -28.59
C MET A 522 -0.82 16.22 -27.41
N PHE A 523 -0.73 15.69 -26.19
CA PHE A 523 -0.35 16.48 -25.02
C PHE A 523 1.12 16.94 -25.06
N GLU A 524 2.04 16.11 -25.53
CA GLU A 524 3.45 16.49 -25.72
C GLU A 524 3.58 17.66 -26.72
N ALA A 525 2.85 17.62 -27.84
CA ALA A 525 2.81 18.71 -28.81
C ALA A 525 2.26 20.03 -28.22
N LEU A 526 1.16 19.95 -27.46
CA LEU A 526 0.58 21.11 -26.77
C LEU A 526 1.55 21.72 -25.74
N ILE A 527 2.29 20.88 -25.01
CA ILE A 527 3.29 21.34 -24.03
C ILE A 527 4.46 22.04 -24.72
N ASP A 528 4.93 21.49 -25.84
CA ASP A 528 6.04 22.07 -26.60
C ASP A 528 5.67 23.40 -27.26
N GLU A 529 4.45 23.52 -27.77
CA GLU A 529 3.90 24.78 -28.28
C GLU A 529 3.85 25.86 -27.18
N ARG A 530 3.34 25.51 -26.00
CA ARG A 530 3.26 26.42 -24.85
C ARG A 530 4.63 26.84 -24.33
N ARG A 531 5.61 25.92 -24.30
CA ARG A 531 7.00 26.23 -23.93
C ARG A 531 7.61 27.30 -24.85
N ARG A 532 7.37 27.20 -26.16
CA ARG A 532 7.87 28.17 -27.15
C ARG A 532 7.23 29.55 -26.96
N SER A 533 5.95 29.62 -26.60
CA SER A 533 5.29 30.90 -26.30
C SER A 533 5.70 31.54 -24.98
N THR A 534 6.27 30.77 -24.03
CA THR A 534 6.72 31.27 -22.71
C THR A 534 8.22 31.54 -22.61
N ALA A 535 9.00 31.27 -23.67
CA ALA A 535 10.44 31.54 -23.68
C ALA A 535 10.71 33.04 -23.95
N PRO A 536 11.63 33.69 -23.22
CA PRO A 536 12.01 35.07 -23.52
C PRO A 536 12.64 35.16 -24.92
N PRO A 537 12.42 36.24 -25.69
CA PRO A 537 12.98 36.38 -27.03
C PRO A 537 14.52 36.36 -26.97
N GLU A 538 15.15 35.62 -27.89
CA GLU A 538 16.61 35.63 -28.05
C GLU A 538 17.09 37.06 -28.36
N PRO A 539 18.22 37.51 -27.79
CA PRO A 539 18.74 38.85 -28.06
C PRO A 539 19.15 38.96 -29.53
N GLU A 540 18.52 39.90 -30.24
CA GLU A 540 18.87 40.28 -31.61
C GLU A 540 20.36 40.64 -31.70
N GLY A 541 21.05 40.02 -32.66
CA GLY A 541 22.47 40.21 -32.89
C GLY A 541 22.83 41.67 -33.20
N GLN A 542 23.79 42.21 -32.47
CA GLN A 542 24.45 43.46 -32.81
C GLN A 542 25.39 43.28 -34.02
N PRO A 543 25.49 44.28 -34.91
CA PRO A 543 26.17 44.16 -36.20
C PRO A 543 27.70 44.21 -36.08
N ASP A 544 28.34 43.52 -37.04
CA ASP A 544 29.78 43.40 -37.29
C ASP A 544 30.57 44.70 -37.15
N LEU A 545 31.65 44.65 -36.37
CA LEU A 545 32.74 45.63 -36.37
C LEU A 545 34.09 44.91 -36.28
N THR A 546 34.75 44.79 -37.44
CA THR A 546 36.22 44.67 -37.66
C THR A 546 36.85 43.34 -37.19
N ILE A 547 37.64 42.63 -38.01
CA ILE A 547 39.03 43.00 -38.34
C ILE A 547 39.41 42.51 -39.75
N VAL A 548 39.89 43.47 -40.55
CA VAL A 548 40.74 43.26 -41.71
C VAL A 548 42.15 42.88 -41.23
N THR A 549 42.69 41.70 -41.59
CA THR A 549 44.08 41.60 -42.08
C THR A 549 44.38 40.27 -42.81
N ARG A 550 44.48 40.40 -44.14
CA ARG A 550 45.45 39.82 -45.08
C ARG A 550 46.22 38.52 -44.78
N GLN A 551 46.17 37.68 -45.83
CA GLN A 551 47.27 37.04 -46.58
C GLN A 551 47.90 35.73 -46.08
N GLN A 552 47.67 34.70 -46.92
CA GLN A 552 48.67 33.86 -47.59
C GLN A 552 49.93 33.48 -46.79
N ALA A 553 50.11 32.19 -46.50
CA ALA A 553 51.02 31.31 -47.24
C ALA A 553 51.26 29.97 -46.48
N ARG A 554 51.22 28.89 -47.28
CA ARG A 554 51.67 27.50 -47.04
C ARG A 554 50.77 26.56 -46.24
#